data_AF-A0ABD6DAA5-F1
#
_entry.id   AF-A0ABD6DAA5-F1
#
_cell.length_a   1.000
_cell.length_b   1.000
_cell.length_c   1.000
_cell.angle_alpha   90.00
_cell.angle_beta   90.00
_cell.angle_gamma   90.00
#
_symmetry.space_group_name_H-M   'P 1'
#
loop_
_entity.id
_entity.type
_entity.pdbx_description
1 polymer ?
#
loop_
_entity_poly.entity_id
_entity_poly.type
_entity_poly.pdbx_seq_one_letter_code
_entity_poly.pdbx_strand_id
1 'polypeptide(L)'
;MIEMEEYGIAPPPEAIHSETIAKPQPQSEPLDILESDRILEVPNGRGEKTDAVLFSGGDDSLALTHLAMEEGWADFVIHLETNSSIPENLDYVREVCETFCWPLLIISSPMPLDTFAYRYGFAGAPSHTMAYNYFKGRQLGHFYRKKHGNVKYLSGVRKLESDRRMENIEAEVQYESTSHSGNFTGWWVSPLIEKSDDWITRYREEHSLPQNPVSAKIHRSGDCQCLAYGNRQEELIMIESEYPDFAAWLLSVEKRVQEYRGRVMILEETHPEIAKQVESLREETRPYPMRLSVLKEHFPTVFREIVDVDAETAILKGQTEPTSYIGHGGLSSKELRDLTASADASQQTLCESCGDPCYTLSPAVQANVEEAKERAARATPTQQTLPGTTDDYASSPAIASNESADRTHRQQTFE
;
A
#
# COMPACT_ATOMS: atom_id res chain seq x y z
N MET A 1 -16.91 6.01 -11.39
CA MET A 1 -15.82 5.55 -10.49
C MET A 1 -16.47 4.90 -9.27
N ILE A 2 -15.96 3.77 -8.81
CA ILE A 2 -16.42 3.08 -7.61
C ILE A 2 -15.43 3.40 -6.49
N GLU A 3 -15.85 4.22 -5.54
CA GLU A 3 -15.07 4.50 -4.34
C GLU A 3 -15.36 3.44 -3.27
N MET A 4 -14.34 2.65 -2.94
CA MET A 4 -14.44 1.72 -1.82
C MET A 4 -14.20 2.46 -0.50
N GLU A 5 -14.97 2.10 0.53
CA GLU A 5 -14.75 2.61 1.88
C GLU A 5 -13.36 2.20 2.38
N GLU A 6 -12.58 3.19 2.82
CA GLU A 6 -11.25 2.96 3.36
C GLU A 6 -11.32 2.18 4.67
N TYR A 7 -10.28 1.38 4.96
CA TYR A 7 -10.19 0.76 6.28
C TYR A 7 -10.06 1.84 7.37
N GLY A 8 -11.04 1.91 8.27
CA GLY A 8 -11.05 2.79 9.45
C GLY A 8 -10.02 2.43 10.52
N ILE A 9 -8.77 2.21 10.12
CA ILE A 9 -7.64 1.80 10.96
C ILE A 9 -6.48 2.80 10.88
N ALA A 10 -6.75 4.05 10.51
CA ALA A 10 -5.72 5.09 10.50
C ALA A 10 -5.12 5.28 11.92
N PRO A 11 -3.84 5.66 12.03
CA PRO A 11 -3.26 6.01 13.33
C PRO A 11 -3.96 7.25 13.90
N PRO A 12 -3.89 7.47 15.23
CA PRO A 12 -4.37 8.71 15.81
C PRO A 12 -3.62 9.90 15.18
N PRO A 13 -4.29 11.01 14.82
CA PRO A 13 -3.62 12.16 14.22
C PRO A 13 -2.49 12.72 15.08
N GLU A 14 -2.61 12.61 16.41
CA GLU A 14 -1.58 13.06 17.34
C GLU A 14 -0.30 12.23 17.25
N ALA A 15 -0.33 11.02 16.67
CA ALA A 15 0.87 10.20 16.54
C ALA A 15 1.83 10.65 15.42
N ILE A 16 1.40 11.57 14.55
CA ILE A 16 2.14 11.99 13.36
C ILE A 16 2.23 13.52 13.33
N HIS A 17 3.42 14.05 13.56
CA HIS A 17 3.69 15.49 13.52
C HIS A 17 4.31 15.93 12.19
N SER A 18 4.87 15.00 11.43
CA SER A 18 5.42 15.27 10.10
C SER A 18 4.35 15.79 9.14
N GLU A 19 4.75 16.76 8.32
CA GLU A 19 3.90 17.35 7.30
C GLU A 19 3.29 16.30 6.37
N THR A 20 1.99 16.43 6.13
CA THR A 20 1.26 15.62 5.15
C THR A 20 1.15 16.41 3.86
N ILE A 21 1.87 15.98 2.83
CA ILE A 21 1.71 16.50 1.47
C ILE A 21 0.53 15.79 0.82
N ALA A 22 -0.32 16.51 0.09
CA ALA A 22 -1.43 15.91 -0.64
C ALA A 22 -0.92 15.20 -1.91
N LYS A 23 -1.49 14.03 -2.24
CA LYS A 23 -1.20 13.34 -3.50
C LYS A 23 -1.66 14.25 -4.66
N PRO A 24 -0.82 14.51 -5.68
CA PRO A 24 -1.26 15.17 -6.89
C PRO A 24 -2.44 14.42 -7.52
N GLN A 25 -3.37 15.16 -8.12
CA GLN A 25 -4.60 14.62 -8.70
C GLN A 25 -4.49 14.52 -10.24
N PRO A 26 -5.25 13.61 -10.88
CA PRO A 26 -5.33 13.55 -12.35
C PRO A 26 -5.84 14.88 -12.92
N GLN A 27 -5.38 15.24 -14.12
CA GLN A 27 -5.84 16.45 -14.81
C GLN A 27 -7.15 16.23 -15.55
N SER A 28 -7.42 14.99 -15.97
CA SER A 28 -8.67 14.62 -16.61
C SER A 28 -9.84 14.70 -15.61
N GLU A 29 -10.95 15.25 -16.09
CA GLU A 29 -12.20 15.18 -15.34
C GLU A 29 -12.61 13.71 -15.16
N PRO A 30 -13.18 13.34 -14.00
CA PRO A 30 -13.80 12.04 -13.86
C PRO A 30 -14.83 11.83 -14.98
N LEU A 31 -14.67 10.75 -15.75
CA LEU A 31 -15.61 10.42 -16.82
C LEU A 31 -17.04 10.34 -16.26
N ASP A 32 -17.98 11.01 -16.93
CA ASP A 32 -19.39 11.00 -16.56
C ASP A 32 -19.89 9.55 -16.48
N ILE A 33 -20.36 9.21 -15.29
CA ILE A 33 -20.72 7.86 -14.89
C ILE A 33 -22.06 7.49 -15.52
N LEU A 34 -22.08 7.21 -16.83
CA LEU A 34 -23.30 6.74 -17.49
C LEU A 34 -23.41 5.22 -17.52
N GLU A 35 -22.30 4.49 -17.39
CA GLU A 35 -22.30 3.03 -17.50
C GLU A 35 -21.98 2.25 -16.22
N SER A 36 -21.28 2.81 -15.20
CA SER A 36 -20.88 1.96 -14.05
C SER A 36 -22.07 1.46 -13.24
N ASP A 37 -23.09 2.28 -13.04
CA ASP A 37 -24.28 1.87 -12.30
C ASP A 37 -25.05 0.80 -13.08
N ARG A 38 -25.17 0.93 -14.40
CA ARG A 38 -25.76 -0.12 -15.25
C ARG A 38 -24.93 -1.40 -15.26
N ILE A 39 -23.60 -1.29 -15.27
CA ILE A 39 -22.74 -2.47 -15.16
C ILE A 39 -22.93 -3.12 -13.80
N LEU A 40 -23.11 -2.39 -12.70
CA LEU A 40 -23.29 -3.00 -11.37
C LEU A 40 -24.72 -3.50 -11.08
N GLU A 41 -25.75 -2.84 -11.61
CA GLU A 41 -27.17 -3.08 -11.28
C GLU A 41 -27.81 -4.21 -12.05
N VAL A 42 -27.27 -4.59 -13.20
CA VAL A 42 -27.85 -5.65 -14.05
C VAL A 42 -27.37 -7.03 -13.55
N PRO A 43 -28.26 -7.86 -12.95
CA PRO A 43 -27.92 -9.17 -12.41
C PRO A 43 -27.98 -10.28 -13.47
N ASN A 44 -26.95 -11.12 -13.52
CA ASN A 44 -26.70 -12.18 -14.52
C ASN A 44 -27.95 -12.80 -15.20
N GLY A 45 -28.15 -12.41 -16.47
CA GLY A 45 -29.08 -12.94 -17.46
C GLY A 45 -28.36 -13.37 -18.75
N ARG A 46 -29.05 -14.11 -19.64
CA ARG A 46 -28.46 -14.52 -20.94
C ARG A 46 -28.18 -13.30 -21.81
N GLY A 47 -26.90 -13.07 -22.13
CA GLY A 47 -26.44 -11.96 -22.99
C GLY A 47 -25.97 -10.72 -22.22
N GLU A 48 -25.71 -10.83 -20.92
CA GLU A 48 -25.23 -9.72 -20.10
C GLU A 48 -23.71 -9.58 -20.08
N LYS A 49 -23.29 -8.32 -19.92
CA LYS A 49 -21.89 -7.93 -19.77
C LYS A 49 -21.30 -8.49 -18.48
N THR A 50 -20.39 -9.45 -18.58
CA THR A 50 -19.78 -10.13 -17.43
C THR A 50 -18.27 -10.23 -17.48
N ASP A 51 -17.68 -10.22 -18.68
CA ASP A 51 -16.25 -10.49 -18.84
C ASP A 51 -15.49 -9.15 -18.90
N ALA A 52 -14.48 -9.03 -18.05
CA ALA A 52 -13.79 -7.78 -17.81
C ALA A 52 -12.33 -7.91 -18.23
N VAL A 53 -11.83 -6.97 -19.03
CA VAL A 53 -10.39 -6.85 -19.29
C VAL A 53 -9.74 -5.87 -18.32
N LEU A 54 -8.60 -6.25 -17.76
CA LEU A 54 -7.86 -5.42 -16.81
C LEU A 54 -6.87 -4.53 -17.56
N PHE A 55 -7.03 -3.21 -17.41
CA PHE A 55 -6.18 -2.21 -18.07
C PHE A 55 -5.41 -1.40 -17.03
N SER A 56 -4.10 -1.65 -16.91
CA SER A 56 -3.22 -0.94 -15.96
C SER A 56 -2.55 0.30 -16.56
N GLY A 57 -2.72 0.53 -17.86
CA GLY A 57 -1.99 1.54 -18.62
C GLY A 57 -0.63 1.06 -19.17
N GLY A 58 -0.24 -0.20 -18.92
CA GLY A 58 0.95 -0.82 -19.53
C GLY A 58 0.71 -1.30 -20.97
N ASP A 59 1.78 -1.54 -21.71
CA ASP A 59 1.74 -1.90 -23.14
C ASP A 59 0.97 -3.19 -23.44
N ASP A 60 1.16 -4.28 -22.68
CA ASP A 60 0.37 -5.52 -22.91
C ASP A 60 -1.04 -5.37 -22.42
N SER A 61 -1.25 -4.65 -21.32
CA SER A 61 -2.60 -4.38 -20.84
C SER A 61 -3.39 -3.58 -21.89
N LEU A 62 -2.74 -2.66 -22.62
CA LEU A 62 -3.33 -1.95 -23.74
C LEU A 62 -3.58 -2.88 -24.93
N ALA A 63 -2.56 -3.65 -25.35
CA ALA A 63 -2.68 -4.57 -26.48
C ALA A 63 -3.77 -5.61 -26.25
N LEU A 64 -3.85 -6.18 -25.05
CA LEU A 64 -4.93 -7.08 -24.67
C LEU A 64 -6.27 -6.37 -24.62
N THR A 65 -6.35 -5.17 -24.04
CA THR A 65 -7.62 -4.44 -23.96
C THR A 65 -8.16 -4.19 -25.36
N HIS A 66 -7.32 -3.71 -26.28
CA HIS A 66 -7.71 -3.53 -27.67
C HIS A 66 -8.16 -4.85 -28.30
N LEU A 67 -7.35 -5.90 -28.22
CA LEU A 67 -7.70 -7.22 -28.79
C LEU A 67 -9.01 -7.79 -28.22
N ALA A 68 -9.16 -7.76 -26.90
CA ALA A 68 -10.32 -8.33 -26.21
C ALA A 68 -11.61 -7.56 -26.52
N MET A 69 -11.53 -6.24 -26.66
CA MET A 69 -12.70 -5.42 -27.01
C MET A 69 -13.09 -5.60 -28.48
N GLU A 70 -12.13 -5.66 -29.40
CA GLU A 70 -12.39 -5.86 -30.84
C GLU A 70 -12.94 -7.27 -31.15
N GLU A 71 -12.42 -8.30 -30.49
CA GLU A 71 -12.87 -9.68 -30.66
C GLU A 71 -14.15 -10.00 -29.84
N GLY A 72 -14.64 -9.05 -29.03
CA GLY A 72 -15.80 -9.25 -28.17
C GLY A 72 -15.59 -10.26 -27.04
N TRP A 73 -14.35 -10.43 -26.57
CA TRP A 73 -14.01 -11.28 -25.42
C TRP A 73 -14.27 -10.60 -24.08
N ALA A 74 -14.27 -9.27 -24.07
CA ALA A 74 -14.58 -8.46 -22.90
C ALA A 74 -15.72 -7.49 -23.22
N ASP A 75 -16.53 -7.22 -22.20
CA ASP A 75 -17.69 -6.36 -22.29
C ASP A 75 -17.41 -4.93 -21.81
N PHE A 76 -16.38 -4.79 -20.98
CA PHE A 76 -15.93 -3.56 -20.34
C PHE A 76 -14.49 -3.71 -19.81
N VAL A 77 -13.90 -2.57 -19.51
CA VAL A 77 -12.54 -2.39 -19.01
C VAL A 77 -12.60 -2.08 -17.51
N ILE A 78 -11.73 -2.71 -16.72
CA ILE A 78 -11.49 -2.36 -15.32
C ILE A 78 -10.08 -1.79 -15.16
N HIS A 79 -10.00 -0.61 -14.56
CA HIS A 79 -8.76 -0.06 -14.00
C HIS A 79 -8.81 -0.09 -12.47
N LEU A 80 -7.73 -0.55 -11.85
CA LEU A 80 -7.62 -0.70 -10.40
C LEU A 80 -6.78 0.45 -9.83
N GLU A 81 -7.43 1.49 -9.30
CA GLU A 81 -6.68 2.57 -8.66
C GLU A 81 -6.15 2.11 -7.28
N THR A 82 -4.82 1.99 -7.20
CA THR A 82 -4.07 1.50 -6.05
C THR A 82 -3.87 2.52 -4.92
N ASN A 83 -4.43 3.73 -5.05
CA ASN A 83 -4.16 4.93 -4.24
C ASN A 83 -2.72 5.44 -4.32
N SER A 84 -1.86 4.74 -5.06
CA SER A 84 -0.45 5.08 -5.24
C SER A 84 -0.08 5.30 -6.70
N SER A 85 -1.02 5.24 -7.64
CA SER A 85 -0.74 5.50 -9.05
C SER A 85 -0.24 6.93 -9.30
N ILE A 86 0.64 7.08 -10.31
CA ILE A 86 1.00 8.39 -10.85
C ILE A 86 -0.22 8.94 -11.60
N PRO A 87 -0.69 10.17 -11.32
CA PRO A 87 -1.95 10.67 -11.85
C PRO A 87 -2.06 10.69 -13.39
N GLU A 88 -0.95 10.98 -14.08
CA GLU A 88 -0.90 10.98 -15.55
C GLU A 88 -1.22 9.59 -16.14
N ASN A 89 -1.01 8.49 -15.40
CA ASN A 89 -1.44 7.16 -15.85
C ASN A 89 -2.96 7.03 -15.88
N LEU A 90 -3.65 7.61 -14.91
CA LEU A 90 -5.10 7.60 -14.86
C LEU A 90 -5.70 8.49 -15.96
N ASP A 91 -5.07 9.63 -16.24
CA ASP A 91 -5.40 10.48 -17.38
C ASP A 91 -5.29 9.70 -18.69
N TYR A 92 -4.17 9.02 -18.89
CA TYR A 92 -3.92 8.16 -20.05
C TYR A 92 -4.98 7.05 -20.19
N VAL A 93 -5.28 6.32 -19.11
CA VAL A 93 -6.29 5.24 -19.14
C VAL A 93 -7.66 5.76 -19.54
N ARG A 94 -8.07 6.93 -19.01
CA ARG A 94 -9.35 7.56 -19.36
C ARG A 94 -9.38 7.98 -20.82
N GLU A 95 -8.34 8.66 -21.29
CA GLU A 95 -8.21 9.15 -22.67
C GLU A 95 -8.28 7.99 -23.68
N VAL A 96 -7.57 6.89 -23.41
CA VAL A 96 -7.61 5.69 -24.25
C VAL A 96 -9.02 5.11 -24.30
N CYS A 97 -9.64 4.86 -23.15
CA CYS A 97 -10.98 4.29 -23.12
C CYS A 97 -12.02 5.21 -23.78
N GLU A 98 -11.88 6.53 -23.64
CA GLU A 98 -12.72 7.51 -24.35
C GLU A 98 -12.50 7.44 -25.87
N THR A 99 -11.24 7.44 -26.32
CA THR A 99 -10.86 7.38 -27.74
C THR A 99 -11.44 6.15 -28.44
N PHE A 100 -11.36 4.98 -27.79
CA PHE A 100 -11.88 3.73 -28.32
C PHE A 100 -13.35 3.45 -27.92
N CYS A 101 -14.00 4.38 -27.22
CA CYS A 101 -15.38 4.23 -26.73
C CYS A 101 -15.60 2.95 -25.90
N TRP A 102 -14.60 2.56 -25.11
CA TRP A 102 -14.68 1.41 -24.23
C TRP A 102 -15.34 1.75 -22.90
N PRO A 103 -16.32 0.96 -22.44
CA PRO A 103 -16.87 1.09 -21.10
C PRO A 103 -15.79 0.93 -20.03
N LEU A 104 -15.50 1.98 -19.26
CA LEU A 104 -14.45 1.98 -18.24
C LEU A 104 -15.02 2.03 -16.82
N LEU A 105 -14.58 1.08 -16.00
CA LEU A 105 -14.77 1.05 -14.55
C LEU A 105 -13.44 1.31 -13.83
N ILE A 106 -13.38 2.39 -13.07
CA ILE A 106 -12.27 2.65 -12.14
C ILE A 106 -12.76 2.30 -10.74
N ILE A 107 -12.04 1.42 -10.03
CA ILE A 107 -12.35 0.99 -8.66
C ILE A 107 -11.19 1.42 -7.76
N SER A 108 -11.44 2.18 -6.69
CA SER A 108 -10.38 2.58 -5.75
C SER A 108 -10.05 1.46 -4.75
N SER A 109 -8.80 1.41 -4.31
CA SER A 109 -8.39 0.51 -3.22
C SER A 109 -8.95 1.02 -1.88
N PRO A 110 -9.41 0.12 -0.98
CA PRO A 110 -9.79 0.50 0.38
C PRO A 110 -8.57 0.72 1.30
N MET A 111 -7.36 0.51 0.81
CA MET A 111 -6.13 0.61 1.60
C MET A 111 -5.25 1.75 1.08
N PRO A 112 -5.13 2.86 1.84
CA PRO A 112 -4.13 3.87 1.57
C PRO A 112 -2.69 3.33 1.78
N LEU A 113 -1.74 3.85 0.99
CA LEU A 113 -0.33 3.41 1.04
C LEU A 113 0.30 3.64 2.42
N ASP A 114 0.05 4.80 3.03
CA ASP A 114 0.57 5.15 4.34
C ASP A 114 -0.02 4.24 5.44
N THR A 115 -1.33 3.98 5.40
CA THR A 115 -2.03 3.08 6.33
C THR A 115 -1.49 1.66 6.25
N PHE A 116 -1.23 1.16 5.04
CA PHE A 116 -0.54 -0.11 4.85
C PHE A 116 0.86 -0.07 5.50
N ALA A 117 1.65 0.96 5.23
CA ALA A 117 3.04 1.06 5.66
C ALA A 117 3.20 1.33 7.17
N TYR A 118 2.29 2.07 7.82
CA TYR A 118 2.25 2.19 9.28
C TYR A 118 2.12 0.81 9.94
N ARG A 119 1.24 -0.02 9.36
CA ARG A 119 0.89 -1.33 9.91
C ARG A 119 1.94 -2.40 9.64
N TYR A 120 2.47 -2.44 8.41
CA TYR A 120 3.28 -3.56 7.93
C TYR A 120 4.71 -3.16 7.54
N GLY A 121 5.01 -1.86 7.47
CA GLY A 121 6.16 -1.36 6.72
C GLY A 121 5.86 -1.29 5.23
N PHE A 122 6.73 -0.62 4.48
CA PHE A 122 6.70 -0.69 3.02
C PHE A 122 6.89 -2.12 2.55
N ALA A 123 6.26 -2.45 1.43
CA ALA A 123 6.35 -3.79 0.87
C ALA A 123 7.67 -3.99 0.14
N GLY A 124 8.12 -5.24 0.12
CA GLY A 124 9.29 -5.72 -0.61
C GLY A 124 8.95 -6.97 -1.35
N ALA A 125 9.94 -7.55 -2.01
CA ALA A 125 9.76 -8.78 -2.77
C ALA A 125 8.98 -9.88 -2.01
N PRO A 126 9.27 -10.20 -0.72
CA PRO A 126 8.54 -11.23 0.01
C PRO A 126 7.10 -10.83 0.39
N SER A 127 6.83 -9.54 0.57
CA SER A 127 5.54 -9.01 1.03
C SER A 127 4.68 -8.40 -0.09
N HIS A 128 5.14 -8.49 -1.34
CA HIS A 128 4.44 -7.97 -2.51
C HIS A 128 3.05 -8.59 -2.67
N THR A 129 2.88 -9.91 -2.46
CA THR A 129 1.56 -10.57 -2.53
C THR A 129 0.56 -9.94 -1.56
N MET A 130 1.01 -9.59 -0.36
CA MET A 130 0.18 -8.89 0.61
C MET A 130 -0.19 -7.50 0.11
N ALA A 131 0.77 -6.73 -0.40
CA ALA A 131 0.52 -5.41 -0.99
C ALA A 131 -0.47 -5.48 -2.15
N TYR A 132 -0.27 -6.42 -3.09
CA TYR A 132 -1.19 -6.67 -4.20
C TYR A 132 -2.61 -6.96 -3.72
N ASN A 133 -2.76 -7.83 -2.71
CA ASN A 133 -4.08 -8.17 -2.18
C ASN A 133 -4.82 -6.95 -1.61
N TYR A 134 -4.11 -6.03 -0.93
CA TYR A 134 -4.70 -4.80 -0.41
C TYR A 134 -4.96 -3.74 -1.49
N PHE A 135 -4.02 -3.53 -2.41
CA PHE A 135 -4.06 -2.45 -3.39
C PHE A 135 -4.77 -2.81 -4.70
N LYS A 136 -5.06 -4.09 -4.96
CA LYS A 136 -5.71 -4.58 -6.18
C LYS A 136 -6.72 -5.71 -5.91
N GLY A 137 -6.32 -6.71 -5.13
CA GLY A 137 -7.14 -7.90 -4.88
C GLY A 137 -8.51 -7.60 -4.25
N ARG A 138 -8.57 -6.65 -3.30
CA ARG A 138 -9.83 -6.24 -2.66
C ARG A 138 -10.83 -5.63 -3.63
N GLN A 139 -10.38 -4.88 -4.62
CA GLN A 139 -11.25 -4.30 -5.66
C GLN A 139 -11.86 -5.39 -6.54
N LEU A 140 -11.06 -6.34 -7.00
CA LEU A 140 -11.53 -7.48 -7.78
C LEU A 140 -12.53 -8.33 -7.00
N GLY A 141 -12.24 -8.60 -5.71
CA GLY A 141 -13.18 -9.30 -4.84
C GLY A 141 -14.47 -8.52 -4.60
N HIS A 142 -14.41 -7.19 -4.48
CA HIS A 142 -15.58 -6.33 -4.35
C HIS A 142 -16.47 -6.44 -5.58
N PHE A 143 -15.90 -6.25 -6.77
CA PHE A 143 -16.63 -6.33 -8.03
C PHE A 143 -17.24 -7.73 -8.25
N TYR A 144 -16.46 -8.78 -8.03
CA TYR A 144 -16.90 -10.16 -8.13
C TYR A 144 -18.14 -10.45 -7.26
N ARG A 145 -18.16 -9.97 -6.01
CA ARG A 145 -19.32 -10.13 -5.10
C ARG A 145 -20.54 -9.36 -5.60
N LYS A 146 -20.37 -8.14 -6.12
CA LYS A 146 -21.44 -7.36 -6.72
C LYS A 146 -22.04 -8.05 -7.94
N LYS A 147 -21.24 -8.81 -8.68
CA LYS A 147 -21.64 -9.61 -9.85
C LYS A 147 -22.06 -11.05 -9.56
N HIS A 148 -22.25 -11.42 -8.29
CA HIS A 148 -22.65 -12.78 -7.88
C HIS A 148 -21.75 -13.90 -8.44
N GLY A 149 -20.49 -13.58 -8.70
CA GLY A 149 -19.45 -14.54 -8.99
C GLY A 149 -19.31 -15.06 -10.42
N ASN A 150 -20.01 -14.48 -11.38
CA ASN A 150 -19.88 -14.82 -12.80
C ASN A 150 -19.05 -13.78 -13.56
N VAL A 151 -17.81 -13.54 -13.13
CA VAL A 151 -16.90 -12.61 -13.83
C VAL A 151 -15.65 -13.37 -14.25
N LYS A 152 -15.28 -13.27 -15.52
CA LYS A 152 -13.94 -13.64 -15.98
C LYS A 152 -13.09 -12.38 -16.06
N TYR A 153 -11.86 -12.47 -15.55
CA TYR A 153 -10.89 -11.40 -15.65
C TYR A 153 -9.84 -11.75 -16.70
N LEU A 154 -9.81 -10.95 -17.77
CA LEU A 154 -8.81 -11.03 -18.81
C LEU A 154 -7.60 -10.18 -18.42
N SER A 155 -6.41 -10.75 -18.49
CA SER A 155 -5.18 -10.07 -18.11
C SER A 155 -4.05 -10.26 -19.11
N GLY A 156 -3.25 -9.21 -19.28
CA GLY A 156 -2.20 -9.12 -20.30
C GLY A 156 -0.94 -9.91 -19.98
N VAL A 157 -0.95 -10.82 -19.02
CA VAL A 157 0.26 -11.49 -18.53
C VAL A 157 0.82 -12.48 -19.54
N ARG A 158 2.15 -12.48 -19.69
CA ARG A 158 2.88 -13.37 -20.60
C ARG A 158 3.95 -14.21 -19.90
N LYS A 159 4.18 -15.42 -20.41
CA LYS A 159 5.21 -16.36 -19.92
C LYS A 159 6.62 -15.89 -20.20
N LEU A 160 6.81 -15.27 -21.36
CA LEU A 160 8.11 -14.78 -21.82
C LEU A 160 8.60 -13.56 -20.99
N GLU A 161 7.77 -13.02 -20.08
CA GLU A 161 8.06 -11.86 -19.21
C GLU A 161 8.68 -12.19 -17.84
N SER A 162 8.65 -13.45 -17.38
CA SER A 162 9.25 -13.79 -16.08
C SER A 162 9.50 -15.30 -15.90
N ASP A 163 10.76 -15.70 -15.75
CA ASP A 163 11.16 -17.06 -15.35
C ASP A 163 10.53 -17.46 -13.99
N ARG A 164 10.25 -16.49 -13.11
CA ARG A 164 9.59 -16.72 -11.81
C ARG A 164 8.07 -16.89 -11.93
N ARG A 165 7.39 -16.11 -12.79
CA ARG A 165 5.91 -16.23 -12.99
C ARG A 165 5.52 -17.59 -13.57
N MET A 166 6.44 -18.20 -14.32
CA MET A 166 6.30 -19.54 -14.89
C MET A 166 6.07 -20.63 -13.83
N GLU A 167 6.43 -20.40 -12.57
CA GLU A 167 6.18 -21.36 -11.49
C GLU A 167 4.68 -21.56 -11.19
N ASN A 168 3.81 -20.61 -11.57
CA ASN A 168 2.39 -20.63 -11.17
C ASN A 168 1.38 -20.30 -12.25
N ILE A 169 1.82 -19.80 -13.43
CA ILE A 169 0.94 -19.65 -14.59
C ILE A 169 1.01 -20.93 -15.43
N GLU A 170 0.17 -21.90 -15.11
CA GLU A 170 0.17 -23.21 -15.78
C GLU A 170 -0.50 -23.17 -17.16
N ALA A 171 -1.47 -22.26 -17.38
CA ALA A 171 -2.30 -22.23 -18.58
C ALA A 171 -2.86 -20.84 -18.93
N GLU A 172 -3.31 -20.68 -20.18
CA GLU A 172 -4.05 -19.51 -20.68
C GLU A 172 -5.33 -19.24 -19.89
N VAL A 173 -5.97 -20.29 -19.36
CA VAL A 173 -7.17 -20.19 -18.53
C VAL A 173 -6.89 -20.87 -17.21
N GLN A 174 -7.08 -20.14 -16.11
CA GLN A 174 -6.85 -20.63 -14.76
C GLN A 174 -8.04 -20.34 -13.87
N TYR A 175 -8.35 -21.33 -13.03
CA TYR A 175 -9.40 -21.18 -12.03
C TYR A 175 -8.80 -20.70 -10.71
N GLU A 176 -9.20 -19.51 -10.31
CA GLU A 176 -8.91 -18.90 -9.01
C GLU A 176 -9.95 -19.36 -7.99
N SER A 177 -9.52 -19.68 -6.77
CA SER A 177 -10.42 -19.97 -5.66
C SER A 177 -10.17 -18.99 -4.53
N THR A 178 -11.24 -18.49 -3.91
CA THR A 178 -11.13 -17.60 -2.75
C THR A 178 -10.35 -18.26 -1.60
N SER A 179 -10.28 -19.60 -1.55
CA SER A 179 -9.44 -20.33 -0.60
C SER A 179 -7.93 -20.16 -0.80
N HIS A 180 -7.48 -19.83 -2.02
CA HIS A 180 -6.07 -19.63 -2.38
C HIS A 180 -5.70 -18.13 -2.36
N SER A 181 -6.36 -17.28 -3.15
CA SER A 181 -6.07 -15.83 -3.18
C SER A 181 -6.63 -15.02 -2.03
N GLY A 182 -7.70 -15.49 -1.38
CA GLY A 182 -8.47 -14.70 -0.42
C GLY A 182 -9.28 -13.54 -1.05
N ASN A 183 -9.39 -13.50 -2.39
CA ASN A 183 -10.00 -12.37 -3.12
C ASN A 183 -11.33 -12.74 -3.82
N PHE A 184 -11.31 -13.70 -4.74
CA PHE A 184 -12.49 -14.14 -5.50
C PHE A 184 -12.38 -15.60 -5.96
N THR A 185 -13.47 -16.17 -6.49
CA THR A 185 -13.50 -17.53 -7.05
C THR A 185 -13.94 -17.48 -8.51
N GLY A 186 -13.04 -17.54 -9.47
CA GLY A 186 -13.42 -17.28 -10.87
C GLY A 186 -12.34 -17.64 -11.86
N TRP A 187 -12.46 -17.13 -13.08
CA TRP A 187 -11.52 -17.43 -14.15
C TRP A 187 -10.59 -16.26 -14.41
N TRP A 188 -9.29 -16.54 -14.32
CA TRP A 188 -8.25 -15.76 -14.96
C TRP A 188 -8.09 -16.26 -16.40
N VAL A 189 -8.07 -15.33 -17.35
CA VAL A 189 -7.84 -15.61 -18.76
C VAL A 189 -6.69 -14.72 -19.23
N SER A 190 -5.64 -15.32 -19.79
CA SER A 190 -4.43 -14.61 -20.21
C SER A 190 -4.16 -14.87 -21.70
N PRO A 191 -4.90 -14.26 -22.65
CA PRO A 191 -4.78 -14.57 -24.07
C PRO A 191 -3.41 -14.27 -24.68
N LEU A 192 -2.64 -13.38 -24.04
CA LEU A 192 -1.31 -13.01 -24.51
C LEU A 192 -0.20 -13.94 -24.00
N ILE A 193 -0.54 -15.00 -23.26
CA ILE A 193 0.40 -15.80 -22.47
C ILE A 193 1.65 -16.29 -23.23
N GLU A 194 1.52 -16.67 -24.51
CA GLU A 194 2.63 -17.13 -25.36
C GLU A 194 3.17 -16.05 -26.33
N LYS A 195 2.71 -14.80 -26.24
CA LYS A 195 3.11 -13.72 -27.15
C LYS A 195 4.45 -13.12 -26.73
N SER A 196 5.27 -12.75 -27.71
CA SER A 196 6.58 -12.09 -27.50
C SER A 196 6.46 -10.57 -27.51
N ASP A 197 7.48 -9.87 -27.05
CA ASP A 197 7.54 -8.39 -27.03
C ASP A 197 7.46 -7.82 -28.44
N ASP A 198 8.13 -8.52 -29.35
CA ASP A 198 8.04 -8.34 -30.79
C ASP A 198 6.60 -8.40 -31.32
N TRP A 199 5.77 -9.29 -30.77
CA TRP A 199 4.36 -9.37 -31.13
C TRP A 199 3.59 -8.18 -30.58
N ILE A 200 3.83 -7.80 -29.32
CA ILE A 200 3.20 -6.64 -28.68
C ILE A 200 3.52 -5.36 -29.45
N THR A 201 4.81 -5.14 -29.76
CA THR A 201 5.28 -3.99 -30.51
C THR A 201 4.61 -3.91 -31.89
N ARG A 202 4.65 -5.01 -32.66
CA ARG A 202 4.00 -5.05 -33.98
C ARG A 202 2.48 -4.84 -33.90
N TYR A 203 1.81 -5.44 -32.91
CA TYR A 203 0.38 -5.27 -32.70
C TYR A 203 0.04 -3.80 -32.40
N ARG A 204 0.79 -3.16 -31.49
CA ARG A 204 0.60 -1.74 -31.17
C ARG A 204 0.84 -0.84 -32.37
N GLU A 205 1.87 -1.11 -33.17
CA GLU A 205 2.16 -0.36 -34.40
C GLU A 205 1.06 -0.54 -35.45
N GLU A 206 0.64 -1.77 -35.71
CA GLU A 206 -0.41 -2.11 -36.69
C GLU A 206 -1.74 -1.44 -36.35
N HIS A 207 -2.09 -1.40 -35.07
CA HIS A 207 -3.32 -0.80 -34.56
C HIS A 207 -3.17 0.66 -34.13
N SER A 208 -1.99 1.27 -34.32
CA SER A 208 -1.70 2.66 -33.93
C SER A 208 -2.06 2.98 -32.47
N LEU A 209 -1.77 2.05 -31.56
CA LEU A 209 -2.14 2.17 -30.15
C LEU A 209 -1.26 3.21 -29.46
N PRO A 210 -1.85 4.16 -28.70
CA PRO A 210 -1.09 5.24 -28.06
C PRO A 210 -0.09 4.69 -27.05
N GLN A 211 1.00 5.43 -26.80
CA GLN A 211 1.98 5.08 -25.78
C GLN A 211 1.63 5.81 -24.48
N ASN A 212 1.69 5.10 -23.36
CA ASN A 212 1.55 5.71 -22.05
C ASN A 212 2.72 6.68 -21.79
N PRO A 213 2.46 7.98 -21.55
CA PRO A 213 3.51 8.96 -21.28
C PRO A 213 4.30 8.63 -20.01
N VAL A 214 3.68 7.98 -19.01
CA VAL A 214 4.36 7.52 -17.80
C VAL A 214 5.35 6.41 -18.13
N SER A 215 4.92 5.40 -18.89
CA SER A 215 5.82 4.34 -19.37
C SER A 215 6.98 4.88 -20.20
N ALA A 216 6.77 5.93 -21.00
CA ALA A 216 7.83 6.55 -21.78
C ALA A 216 8.90 7.23 -20.91
N LYS A 217 8.49 7.87 -19.80
CA LYS A 217 9.40 8.61 -18.89
C LYS A 217 10.12 7.72 -17.88
N ILE A 218 9.41 6.74 -17.30
CA ILE A 218 9.93 5.93 -16.18
C ILE A 218 9.99 4.43 -16.46
N HIS A 219 9.78 4.03 -17.72
CA HIS A 219 9.87 2.64 -18.19
C HIS A 219 8.88 1.67 -17.52
N ARG A 220 7.78 2.18 -16.97
CA ARG A 220 6.67 1.42 -16.39
C ARG A 220 5.37 2.23 -16.35
N SER A 221 4.21 1.57 -16.26
CA SER A 221 2.90 2.24 -16.39
C SER A 221 2.63 3.25 -15.28
N GLY A 222 3.28 3.12 -14.13
CA GLY A 222 3.08 4.02 -13.00
C GLY A 222 1.80 3.74 -12.20
N ASP A 223 1.10 2.65 -12.50
CA ASP A 223 -0.16 2.20 -11.89
C ASP A 223 -0.06 1.92 -10.37
N CYS A 224 1.10 1.44 -9.90
CA CYS A 224 1.34 1.15 -8.49
C CYS A 224 2.74 1.58 -8.06
N GLN A 225 2.82 2.22 -6.90
CA GLN A 225 4.06 2.74 -6.33
C GLN A 225 4.35 2.12 -4.96
N CYS A 226 3.96 0.86 -4.76
CA CYS A 226 4.40 0.09 -3.58
C CYS A 226 5.92 -0.16 -3.59
N LEU A 227 6.54 -0.12 -4.78
CA LEU A 227 7.98 -0.31 -5.03
C LEU A 227 8.56 -1.57 -4.35
N ALA A 228 7.76 -2.63 -4.24
CA ALA A 228 8.17 -3.87 -3.60
C ALA A 228 9.40 -4.52 -4.24
N TYR A 229 9.53 -4.38 -5.56
CA TYR A 229 10.72 -4.81 -6.32
C TYR A 229 11.59 -3.65 -6.78
N GLY A 230 11.17 -2.41 -6.52
CA GLY A 230 11.88 -1.23 -7.02
C GLY A 230 13.22 -1.03 -6.33
N ASN A 231 14.18 -0.49 -7.08
CA ASN A 231 15.37 0.11 -6.53
C ASN A 231 15.11 1.55 -6.13
N ARG A 232 15.43 1.90 -4.89
CA ARG A 232 15.38 3.29 -4.49
C ARG A 232 16.36 4.19 -5.29
N GLN A 233 17.49 3.67 -5.76
CA GLN A 233 18.55 4.45 -6.42
C GLN A 233 18.32 4.60 -7.92
N GLU A 234 17.29 3.97 -8.47
CA GLU A 234 16.93 4.15 -9.87
C GLU A 234 15.46 4.55 -9.98
N GLU A 235 14.52 3.71 -9.55
CA GLU A 235 13.09 3.99 -9.70
C GLU A 235 12.64 5.23 -8.94
N LEU A 236 13.10 5.43 -7.70
CA LEU A 236 12.72 6.64 -6.96
C LEU A 236 13.37 7.89 -7.57
N ILE A 237 14.63 7.81 -8.02
CA ILE A 237 15.32 8.93 -8.70
C ILE A 237 14.61 9.29 -10.02
N MET A 238 14.15 8.30 -10.79
CA MET A 238 13.36 8.54 -12.00
C MET A 238 12.03 9.24 -11.67
N ILE A 239 11.34 8.84 -10.61
CA ILE A 239 10.11 9.52 -10.17
C ILE A 239 10.42 10.94 -9.70
N GLU A 240 11.49 11.16 -8.95
CA GLU A 240 11.92 12.49 -8.50
C GLU A 240 12.23 13.43 -9.68
N SER A 241 12.86 12.92 -10.73
CA SER A 241 13.19 13.66 -11.94
C SER A 241 11.96 14.02 -12.78
N GLU A 242 11.10 13.03 -13.03
CA GLU A 242 9.99 13.15 -14.01
C GLU A 242 8.68 13.64 -13.36
N TYR A 243 8.49 13.40 -12.06
CA TYR A 243 7.28 13.69 -11.29
C TYR A 243 7.59 14.25 -9.89
N PRO A 244 8.23 15.43 -9.79
CA PRO A 244 8.76 15.96 -8.53
C PRO A 244 7.69 16.13 -7.43
N ASP A 245 6.49 16.61 -7.77
CA ASP A 245 5.40 16.78 -6.79
C ASP A 245 4.89 15.44 -6.26
N PHE A 246 4.84 14.42 -7.14
CA PHE A 246 4.46 13.07 -6.75
C PHE A 246 5.56 12.42 -5.89
N ALA A 247 6.83 12.66 -6.21
CA ALA A 247 7.95 12.21 -5.40
C ALA A 247 7.94 12.87 -4.01
N ALA A 248 7.65 14.16 -3.94
CA ALA A 248 7.49 14.89 -2.67
C ALA A 248 6.38 14.27 -1.81
N TRP A 249 5.23 13.96 -2.42
CA TRP A 249 4.17 13.21 -1.75
C TRP A 249 4.66 11.84 -1.22
N LEU A 250 5.32 11.04 -2.07
CA LEU A 250 5.79 9.71 -1.72
C LEU A 250 6.82 9.73 -0.57
N LEU A 251 7.75 10.69 -0.60
CA LEU A 251 8.73 10.91 0.46
C LEU A 251 8.08 11.42 1.76
N SER A 252 7.00 12.21 1.67
CA SER A 252 6.23 12.60 2.85
C SER A 252 5.52 11.40 3.49
N VAL A 253 5.03 10.45 2.69
CA VAL A 253 4.46 9.19 3.17
C VAL A 253 5.53 8.38 3.91
N GLU A 254 6.72 8.23 3.32
CA GLU A 254 7.85 7.57 3.98
C GLU A 254 8.21 8.21 5.31
N LYS A 255 8.36 9.54 5.35
CA LYS A 255 8.74 10.26 6.57
C LYS A 255 7.71 10.05 7.69
N ARG A 256 6.42 10.13 7.38
CA ARG A 256 5.34 9.87 8.35
C ARG A 256 5.38 8.43 8.85
N VAL A 257 5.67 7.46 7.97
CA VAL A 257 5.81 6.04 8.33
C VAL A 257 7.00 5.83 9.26
N GLN A 258 8.14 6.45 8.97
CA GLN A 258 9.32 6.44 9.85
C GLN A 258 8.98 7.01 11.23
N GLU A 259 8.27 8.14 11.30
CA GLU A 259 7.83 8.71 12.57
C GLU A 259 6.94 7.75 13.36
N TYR A 260 5.86 7.25 12.74
CA TYR A 260 4.93 6.33 13.39
C TYR A 260 5.63 5.08 13.93
N ARG A 261 6.41 4.42 13.08
CA ARG A 261 7.10 3.17 13.41
C ARG A 261 8.17 3.42 14.46
N GLY A 262 8.86 4.55 14.39
CA GLY A 262 9.79 4.98 15.42
C GLY A 262 9.15 5.15 16.79
N ARG A 263 7.95 5.74 16.86
CA ARG A 263 7.17 5.82 18.11
C ARG A 263 6.80 4.45 18.67
N VAL A 264 6.40 3.53 17.80
CA VAL A 264 6.14 2.13 18.19
C VAL A 264 7.41 1.47 18.75
N MET A 265 8.57 1.67 18.11
CA MET A 265 9.85 1.14 18.60
C MET A 265 10.24 1.75 19.95
N ILE A 266 10.02 3.06 20.15
CA ILE A 266 10.26 3.72 21.43
C ILE A 266 9.36 3.14 22.52
N LEU A 267 8.07 2.89 22.21
CA LEU A 267 7.15 2.21 23.14
C LEU A 267 7.67 0.83 23.54
N GLU A 268 8.14 0.04 22.57
CA GLU A 268 8.68 -1.30 22.80
C GLU A 268 9.93 -1.27 23.70
N GLU A 269 10.76 -0.24 23.57
CA GLU A 269 11.99 -0.08 24.35
C GLU A 269 11.76 0.48 25.75
N THR A 270 10.90 1.49 25.87
CA THR A 270 10.68 2.23 27.13
C THR A 270 9.60 1.61 28.01
N HIS A 271 8.60 0.96 27.41
CA HIS A 271 7.48 0.30 28.11
C HIS A 271 7.19 -1.11 27.56
N PRO A 272 8.15 -2.05 27.60
CA PRO A 272 8.04 -3.35 26.94
C PRO A 272 6.83 -4.18 27.40
N GLU A 273 6.45 -4.11 28.68
CA GLU A 273 5.29 -4.83 29.20
C GLU A 273 3.96 -4.24 28.72
N ILE A 274 3.90 -2.92 28.52
CA ILE A 274 2.73 -2.24 27.96
C ILE A 274 2.63 -2.52 26.47
N ALA A 275 3.75 -2.52 25.74
CA ALA A 275 3.79 -2.88 24.33
C ALA A 275 3.21 -4.29 24.08
N LYS A 276 3.56 -5.27 24.93
CA LYS A 276 2.97 -6.63 24.87
C LYS A 276 1.46 -6.64 25.14
N GLN A 277 1.00 -5.88 26.12
CA GLN A 277 -0.43 -5.75 26.42
C GLN A 277 -1.18 -5.09 25.27
N VAL A 278 -0.61 -4.04 24.67
CA VAL A 278 -1.13 -3.39 23.47
C VAL A 278 -1.27 -4.40 22.33
N GLU A 279 -0.26 -5.24 22.08
CA GLU A 279 -0.36 -6.26 21.04
C GLU A 279 -1.48 -7.27 21.32
N SER A 280 -1.61 -7.75 22.56
CA SER A 280 -2.70 -8.66 22.96
C SER A 280 -4.08 -8.04 22.71
N LEU A 281 -4.31 -6.80 23.17
CA LEU A 281 -5.57 -6.07 22.99
C LEU A 281 -5.87 -5.82 21.50
N ARG A 282 -4.84 -5.53 20.72
CA ARG A 282 -4.94 -5.30 19.27
C ARG A 282 -5.48 -6.53 18.53
N GLU A 283 -5.15 -7.73 19.00
CA GLU A 283 -5.59 -8.99 18.39
C GLU A 283 -7.04 -9.36 18.70
N GLU A 284 -7.68 -8.69 19.68
CA GLU A 284 -9.06 -8.98 20.10
C GLU A 284 -10.12 -8.49 19.10
N THR A 285 -9.81 -7.45 18.30
CA THR A 285 -10.76 -6.84 17.36
C THR A 285 -10.26 -6.93 15.93
N ARG A 286 -11.09 -7.40 14.99
CA ARG A 286 -10.76 -7.40 13.55
C ARG A 286 -11.60 -6.34 12.79
N PRO A 287 -11.01 -5.55 11.88
CA PRO A 287 -9.58 -5.52 11.53
C PRO A 287 -8.73 -4.98 12.69
N TYR A 288 -7.54 -5.55 12.91
CA TYR A 288 -6.71 -5.15 14.06
C TYR A 288 -6.42 -3.64 14.05
N PRO A 289 -6.71 -2.88 15.12
CA PRO A 289 -6.42 -1.45 15.16
C PRO A 289 -4.91 -1.17 15.11
N MET A 290 -4.54 0.12 14.95
CA MET A 290 -3.15 0.57 15.06
C MET A 290 -2.67 0.47 16.51
N ARG A 291 -1.40 0.11 16.70
CA ARG A 291 -0.80 -0.02 18.05
C ARG A 291 -0.96 1.25 18.88
N LEU A 292 -0.73 2.42 18.28
CA LEU A 292 -0.87 3.68 19.00
C LEU A 292 -2.34 4.08 19.24
N SER A 293 -3.30 3.56 18.47
CA SER A 293 -4.73 3.72 18.78
C SER A 293 -5.12 2.92 20.02
N VAL A 294 -4.67 1.66 20.12
CA VAL A 294 -4.87 0.81 21.31
C VAL A 294 -4.16 1.43 22.52
N LEU A 295 -2.94 1.92 22.34
CA LEU A 295 -2.20 2.61 23.41
C LEU A 295 -2.96 3.85 23.90
N LYS A 296 -3.53 4.66 23.00
CA LYS A 296 -4.33 5.84 23.34
C LYS A 296 -5.55 5.49 24.19
N GLU A 297 -6.25 4.42 23.81
CA GLU A 297 -7.47 3.98 24.47
C GLU A 297 -7.20 3.39 25.86
N HIS A 298 -6.22 2.49 25.97
CA HIS A 298 -6.02 1.70 27.18
C HIS A 298 -4.92 2.25 28.12
N PHE A 299 -3.97 3.02 27.58
CA PHE A 299 -2.83 3.56 28.32
C PHE A 299 -2.58 5.04 27.95
N PRO A 300 -3.56 5.94 28.16
CA PRO A 300 -3.50 7.32 27.67
C PRO A 300 -2.32 8.14 28.20
N THR A 301 -1.83 7.85 29.40
CA THR A 301 -0.63 8.51 29.96
C THR A 301 0.61 8.14 29.15
N VAL A 302 0.81 6.86 28.89
CA VAL A 302 1.95 6.35 28.10
C VAL A 302 1.83 6.77 26.65
N PHE A 303 0.62 6.83 26.11
CA PHE A 303 0.39 7.39 24.78
C PHE A 303 0.91 8.83 24.66
N ARG A 304 0.63 9.69 25.65
CA ARG A 304 1.15 11.07 25.65
C ARG A 304 2.67 11.08 25.73
N GLU A 305 3.27 10.29 26.61
CA GLU A 305 4.73 10.17 26.72
C GLU A 305 5.40 9.80 25.39
N ILE A 306 4.80 8.87 24.63
CA ILE A 306 5.31 8.41 23.33
C ILE A 306 5.08 9.43 22.21
N VAL A 307 3.95 10.14 22.22
CA VAL A 307 3.63 11.18 21.23
C VAL A 307 4.44 12.45 21.47
N ASP A 308 4.72 12.80 22.72
CA ASP A 308 5.49 13.99 23.10
C ASP A 308 6.99 13.87 22.78
N VAL A 309 7.47 12.68 22.40
CA VAL A 309 8.81 12.55 21.80
C VAL A 309 8.86 13.37 20.52
N ASP A 310 9.91 14.18 20.36
CA ASP A 310 10.04 15.02 19.19
C ASP A 310 10.07 14.19 17.89
N ALA A 311 9.51 14.77 16.82
CA ALA A 311 9.34 14.07 15.56
C ALA A 311 10.68 13.62 14.96
N GLU A 312 11.76 14.38 15.15
CA GLU A 312 13.07 14.04 14.60
C GLU A 312 13.65 12.80 15.27
N THR A 313 13.55 12.67 16.59
CA THR A 313 13.94 11.47 17.35
C THR A 313 13.09 10.27 16.94
N ALA A 314 11.78 10.43 16.81
CA ALA A 314 10.90 9.36 16.36
C ALA A 314 11.25 8.90 14.92
N ILE A 315 11.41 9.84 13.99
CA ILE A 315 11.81 9.53 12.60
C ILE A 315 13.17 8.83 12.59
N LEU A 316 14.16 9.36 13.30
CA LEU A 316 15.49 8.76 13.39
C LEU A 316 15.42 7.32 13.92
N LYS A 317 14.55 7.07 14.90
CA LYS A 317 14.31 5.71 15.39
C LYS A 317 13.71 4.82 14.30
N GLY A 318 12.65 5.27 13.62
CA GLY A 318 12.02 4.49 12.55
C GLY A 318 12.94 4.22 11.36
N GLN A 319 13.89 5.12 11.09
CA GLN A 319 14.95 4.97 10.07
C GLN A 319 15.95 3.84 10.38
N THR A 320 15.97 3.31 11.60
CA THR A 320 16.80 2.14 11.94
C THR A 320 16.18 0.81 11.47
N GLU A 321 14.92 0.84 11.03
CA GLU A 321 14.17 -0.31 10.55
C GLU A 321 14.10 -0.28 9.00
N PRO A 322 14.64 -1.30 8.29
CA PRO A 322 14.68 -1.30 6.83
C PRO A 322 13.30 -1.19 6.16
N THR A 323 12.27 -1.78 6.77
CA THR A 323 10.89 -1.76 6.26
C THR A 323 10.22 -0.39 6.38
N SER A 324 10.88 0.59 7.00
CA SER A 324 10.42 1.99 7.04
C SER A 324 10.86 2.80 5.81
N TYR A 325 11.54 2.19 4.83
CA TYR A 325 11.92 2.82 3.57
C TYR A 325 11.15 2.24 2.39
N ILE A 326 10.73 3.12 1.47
CA ILE A 326 10.20 2.72 0.17
C ILE A 326 11.33 2.32 -0.80
N GLY A 327 11.03 1.44 -1.75
CA GLY A 327 12.02 0.92 -2.70
C GLY A 327 13.03 -0.02 -2.05
N HIS A 328 12.58 -0.79 -1.05
CA HIS A 328 13.43 -1.67 -0.28
C HIS A 328 13.75 -3.01 -0.96
N GLY A 329 13.15 -3.27 -2.13
CA GLY A 329 13.35 -4.49 -2.92
C GLY A 329 14.78 -4.65 -3.42
N GLY A 330 15.51 -3.56 -3.59
CA GLY A 330 16.98 -3.56 -3.75
C GLY A 330 17.52 -4.17 -5.03
N LEU A 331 16.65 -4.54 -5.98
CA LEU A 331 17.06 -5.02 -7.29
C LEU A 331 17.35 -3.80 -8.17
N SER A 332 18.59 -3.60 -8.63
CA SER A 332 18.88 -2.51 -9.56
C SER A 332 18.11 -2.66 -10.86
N SER A 333 17.90 -1.60 -11.64
CA SER A 333 17.34 -1.66 -12.97
C SER A 333 18.16 -2.59 -13.85
N LYS A 334 19.47 -2.78 -13.62
CA LYS A 334 20.26 -3.80 -14.32
C LYS A 334 19.97 -5.21 -13.83
N GLU A 335 19.86 -5.44 -12.52
CA GLU A 335 19.53 -6.77 -11.97
C GLU A 335 18.08 -7.17 -12.25
N LEU A 336 17.15 -6.22 -12.19
CA LEU A 336 15.80 -6.30 -12.74
C LEU A 336 15.90 -6.60 -14.22
N ARG A 337 16.60 -5.79 -15.03
CA ARG A 337 16.80 -6.06 -16.47
C ARG A 337 17.54 -7.36 -16.76
N ASP A 338 18.32 -7.96 -15.88
CA ASP A 338 19.05 -9.21 -16.13
C ASP A 338 18.17 -10.42 -15.73
N LEU A 339 17.41 -10.31 -14.63
CA LEU A 339 16.29 -11.22 -14.27
C LEU A 339 15.10 -11.10 -15.24
N THR A 340 15.00 -9.94 -15.90
CA THR A 340 14.04 -9.62 -16.95
C THR A 340 14.66 -9.82 -18.33
N ALA A 341 15.97 -9.88 -18.55
CA ALA A 341 16.54 -10.24 -19.87
C ALA A 341 16.58 -11.76 -20.04
N SER A 342 16.57 -12.52 -18.94
CA SER A 342 16.13 -13.90 -18.98
C SER A 342 14.61 -14.03 -19.06
N ALA A 343 13.85 -12.92 -18.93
CA ALA A 343 12.40 -12.91 -18.84
C ALA A 343 11.74 -11.52 -19.12
N ASP A 344 11.50 -11.15 -20.38
CA ASP A 344 11.53 -9.75 -20.84
C ASP A 344 10.20 -8.95 -20.81
N ALA A 345 10.42 -7.67 -20.52
CA ALA A 345 9.61 -6.49 -20.34
C ALA A 345 8.13 -6.54 -20.69
N SER A 346 7.32 -6.53 -19.63
CA SER A 346 6.19 -5.61 -19.45
C SER A 346 5.45 -5.84 -18.12
N GLN A 347 4.47 -4.97 -17.83
CA GLN A 347 4.08 -4.57 -16.49
C GLN A 347 3.67 -5.73 -15.57
N GLN A 348 4.39 -5.81 -14.47
CA GLN A 348 4.24 -6.90 -13.55
C GLN A 348 2.93 -6.84 -12.74
N THR A 349 1.84 -7.43 -13.23
CA THR A 349 0.82 -8.05 -12.36
C THR A 349 0.11 -9.19 -13.06
N LEU A 350 0.46 -10.42 -12.70
CA LEU A 350 -0.38 -11.49 -12.14
C LEU A 350 0.55 -12.70 -11.96
N CYS A 351 0.76 -13.17 -10.73
CA CYS A 351 0.61 -14.59 -10.42
C CYS A 351 0.82 -14.83 -8.93
N GLU A 352 -0.02 -15.69 -8.39
CA GLU A 352 0.11 -16.26 -7.06
C GLU A 352 1.39 -17.12 -7.00
N SER A 353 2.04 -17.20 -5.85
CA SER A 353 2.98 -18.26 -5.42
C SER A 353 4.40 -18.43 -6.03
N CYS A 354 5.21 -17.39 -6.28
CA CYS A 354 6.61 -17.62 -6.71
C CYS A 354 7.64 -17.60 -5.56
N GLY A 355 8.31 -18.74 -5.34
CA GLY A 355 9.21 -19.03 -4.22
C GLY A 355 10.57 -18.30 -4.24
N ASP A 356 11.15 -18.21 -3.04
CA ASP A 356 12.40 -17.60 -2.56
C ASP A 356 12.70 -16.13 -2.95
N PRO A 357 12.59 -15.17 -1.99
CA PRO A 357 12.99 -13.79 -2.22
C PRO A 357 14.52 -13.66 -2.28
N CYS A 358 15.01 -12.79 -3.15
CA CYS A 358 16.31 -12.19 -2.91
C CYS A 358 16.18 -11.37 -1.63
N TYR A 359 16.72 -11.87 -0.51
CA TYR A 359 16.71 -11.19 0.80
C TYR A 359 17.60 -9.92 0.82
N THR A 360 18.07 -9.45 -0.33
CA THR A 360 18.99 -8.32 -0.43
C THR A 360 18.22 -7.01 -0.32
N LEU A 361 18.33 -6.37 0.84
CA LEU A 361 17.99 -4.95 0.98
C LEU A 361 18.77 -4.13 -0.06
N SER A 362 18.16 -3.08 -0.60
CA SER A 362 18.89 -2.07 -1.40
C SER A 362 20.16 -1.65 -0.65
N PRO A 363 21.33 -1.58 -1.31
CA PRO A 363 22.56 -1.08 -0.69
C PRO A 363 22.40 0.30 -0.04
N ALA A 364 21.54 1.17 -0.59
CA ALA A 364 21.30 2.46 0.02
C ALA A 364 20.32 2.40 1.19
N VAL A 365 19.34 1.49 1.18
CA VAL A 365 18.53 1.26 2.39
C VAL A 365 19.44 0.74 3.50
N GLN A 366 20.38 -0.17 3.19
CA GLN A 366 21.39 -0.61 4.14
C GLN A 366 22.24 0.56 4.65
N ALA A 367 22.78 1.39 3.75
CA ALA A 367 23.58 2.56 4.12
C ALA A 367 22.79 3.56 5.00
N ASN A 368 21.55 3.87 4.63
CA ASN A 368 20.68 4.76 5.39
C ASN A 368 20.36 4.21 6.78
N VAL A 369 20.11 2.89 6.89
CA VAL A 369 19.85 2.22 8.17
C VAL A 369 21.09 2.25 9.06
N GLU A 370 22.28 1.96 8.51
CA GLU A 370 23.52 2.00 9.29
C GLU A 370 23.86 3.43 9.74
N GLU A 371 23.71 4.42 8.86
CA GLU A 371 23.86 5.83 9.23
C GLU A 371 22.86 6.24 10.33
N ALA A 372 21.59 5.83 10.18
CA ALA A 372 20.55 6.11 11.17
C ALA A 372 20.87 5.45 12.52
N LYS A 373 21.37 4.21 12.55
CA LYS A 373 21.81 3.55 13.78
C LYS A 373 22.97 4.28 14.43
N GLU A 374 23.97 4.71 13.67
CA GLU A 374 25.09 5.49 14.19
C GLU A 374 24.65 6.85 14.74
N ARG A 375 23.71 7.51 14.06
CA ARG A 375 23.13 8.78 14.51
C ARG A 375 22.29 8.58 15.78
N ALA A 376 21.45 7.54 15.82
CA ALA A 376 20.65 7.19 16.99
C ALA A 376 21.52 6.85 18.21
N ALA A 377 22.61 6.12 18.01
CA ALA A 377 23.57 5.81 19.08
C ALA A 377 24.30 7.05 19.64
N ARG A 378 24.42 8.11 18.83
CA ARG A 378 25.01 9.40 19.23
C ARG A 378 23.99 10.40 19.78
N ALA A 379 22.70 10.18 19.53
CA ALA A 379 21.64 11.07 19.95
C ALA A 379 21.34 10.88 21.45
N THR A 380 21.35 11.98 22.22
CA THR A 380 20.82 11.99 23.58
C THR A 380 19.33 12.31 23.49
N PRO A 381 18.42 11.47 24.02
CA PRO A 381 16.99 11.74 23.93
C PRO A 381 16.67 13.08 24.62
N THR A 382 16.16 14.03 23.84
CA THR A 382 15.81 15.36 24.33
C THR A 382 14.28 15.47 24.27
N GLN A 383 13.61 15.40 25.43
CA GLN A 383 12.18 15.69 25.48
C GLN A 383 11.95 17.15 25.08
N GLN A 384 10.97 17.40 24.20
CA GLN A 384 10.51 18.77 23.94
C GLN A 384 9.87 19.32 25.22
N THR A 385 10.50 20.33 25.82
CA THR A 385 9.82 21.17 26.80
C THR A 385 8.94 22.14 26.04
N LEU A 386 7.62 21.93 26.10
CA LEU A 386 6.65 22.90 25.62
C LEU A 386 6.86 24.23 26.38
N PRO A 387 6.83 25.39 25.72
CA PRO A 387 6.93 26.67 26.42
C PRO A 387 5.64 26.94 27.20
N GLY A 388 5.74 26.85 28.53
CA GLY A 388 4.89 27.60 29.45
C GLY A 388 3.76 26.84 30.15
N THR A 389 4.09 26.25 31.30
CA THR A 389 3.28 26.35 32.52
C THR A 389 4.22 26.52 33.70
N THR A 390 4.50 27.76 34.09
CA THR A 390 5.02 28.05 35.43
C THR A 390 3.88 27.86 36.42
N ASP A 391 3.75 26.65 36.95
CA ASP A 391 3.01 26.43 38.20
C ASP A 391 4.02 26.39 39.35
N ASP A 392 4.15 27.55 39.98
CA ASP A 392 4.67 27.69 41.34
C ASP A 392 3.83 26.82 42.28
N TYR A 393 4.28 25.60 42.59
CA TYR A 393 3.88 24.93 43.83
C TYR A 393 5.01 24.99 44.83
N ALA A 394 4.87 26.00 45.68
CA ALA A 394 5.61 26.18 46.91
C ALA A 394 5.65 24.91 47.76
N SER A 395 6.80 24.76 48.40
CA SER A 395 7.17 23.78 49.40
C SER A 395 6.07 23.54 50.44
N SER A 396 5.65 22.29 50.63
CA SER A 396 4.96 21.89 51.86
C SER A 396 5.93 21.20 52.82
N PRO A 397 5.92 21.56 54.12
CA PRO A 397 6.89 21.08 55.09
C PRO A 397 6.54 19.68 55.60
N ALA A 398 7.59 18.98 56.03
CA ALA A 398 7.56 17.67 56.66
C ALA A 398 6.59 17.61 57.86
N ILE A 399 5.74 16.59 57.91
CA ILE A 399 5.01 16.19 59.11
C ILE A 399 5.75 15.01 59.74
N ALA A 400 6.30 15.29 60.92
CA ALA A 400 6.94 14.33 61.80
C ALA A 400 5.91 13.37 62.44
N SER A 401 6.39 12.16 62.67
CA SER A 401 5.82 11.09 63.48
C SER A 401 5.21 11.53 64.81
N ASN A 402 4.08 10.93 65.19
CA ASN A 402 3.89 10.47 66.56
C ASN A 402 2.90 9.30 66.62
N GLU A 403 3.41 8.19 67.17
CA GLU A 403 2.65 7.03 67.60
C GLU A 403 1.97 7.27 68.95
N SER A 404 0.95 6.42 69.19
CA SER A 404 0.48 5.88 70.48
C SER A 404 -0.65 6.58 71.24
N ALA A 405 -1.70 5.77 71.46
CA ALA A 405 -2.62 5.65 72.61
C ALA A 405 -4.04 5.39 72.07
N ASP A 406 -4.44 4.13 71.88
CA ASP A 406 -5.09 3.31 72.90
C ASP A 406 -6.28 4.01 73.57
N ARG A 407 -7.52 3.66 73.15
CA ARG A 407 -8.58 3.19 74.07
C ARG A 407 -9.95 2.98 73.41
N THR A 408 -10.44 1.76 73.66
CA THR A 408 -11.82 1.37 74.00
C THR A 408 -12.94 1.43 72.96
N HIS A 409 -13.33 0.22 72.54
CA HIS A 409 -14.70 -0.22 72.28
C HIS A 409 -15.75 0.44 73.19
N ARG A 410 -16.82 0.95 72.57
CA ARG A 410 -18.18 0.81 73.11
C ARG A 410 -19.19 0.66 71.98
N GLN A 411 -19.93 -0.44 72.07
CA GLN A 411 -21.15 -0.73 71.33
C GLN A 411 -22.17 0.41 71.50
N GLN A 412 -22.92 0.72 70.44
CA GLN A 412 -24.36 0.92 70.54
C GLN A 412 -25.01 0.70 69.17
N THR A 413 -25.78 -0.39 69.10
CA THR A 413 -26.92 -0.61 68.22
C THR A 413 -27.89 0.58 68.27
N PHE A 414 -28.50 0.94 67.14
CA PHE A 414 -29.96 0.93 66.96
C PHE A 414 -30.28 1.14 65.47
N GLU A 415 -31.46 0.64 65.13
CA GLU A 415 -32.13 0.52 63.82
C GLU A 415 -32.05 1.72 62.88
#